data_AF-A0A8T1UTQ4-F1
#
_entry.id   AF-A0A8T1UTQ4-F1
#
_cell.length_a   1.000
_cell.length_b   1.000
_cell.length_c   1.000
_cell.angle_alpha   90.00
_cell.angle_beta   90.00
_cell.angle_gamma   90.00
#
_symmetry.space_group_name_H-M   'P 1'
#
loop_
_entity.id
_entity.type
_entity.pdbx_description
1 polymer ?
#
loop_
_entity_poly.entity_id
_entity_poly.type
_entity_poly.pdbx_seq_one_letter_code
_entity_poly.pdbx_strand_id
1 'polypeptide(L)'
;MLVLLFIYAVAISTSPATAFSPKSLLGKSDSTASEADFSNGTDIKARQPLLKATDWFLTEQEITDSRGGIPRTDLAVYTTGNAVTSFTATKEFYDSVYDDLSTTKEGDRVLLSAYATAPVPLKPDIDPTGAKTGVDKVFSDVVKRGGNVNILNWQNLKYRSFNLKARDAINAIPASPINGAKAVLLFDDRLPTIVSSYHQKTMIIVADNASKSEDQPVAYVGGLDLANDRWDTIYHNNSAIRDASGITFKFQGWIDGHIRIHGPAAKDVANNFIPRWNSDYLPSQT
;
A
#
# COMPACT_ATOMS: atom_id res chain seq x y z
N MET A 1 -43.29 21.99 27.75
CA MET A 1 -42.59 20.86 27.09
C MET A 1 -41.13 20.94 27.47
N LEU A 2 -40.64 19.90 28.14
CA LEU A 2 -39.32 19.81 28.78
C LEU A 2 -38.19 19.95 27.74
N VAL A 3 -37.23 20.81 28.02
CA VAL A 3 -35.88 20.78 27.42
C VAL A 3 -34.98 20.10 28.46
N LEU A 4 -34.57 18.86 28.20
CA LEU A 4 -33.56 18.16 28.99
C LEU A 4 -32.17 18.67 28.56
N LEU A 5 -31.46 19.32 29.49
CA LEU A 5 -30.01 19.51 29.40
C LEU A 5 -29.32 18.23 29.88
N PHE A 6 -28.59 17.55 28.99
CA PHE A 6 -27.63 16.52 29.39
C PHE A 6 -26.26 17.18 29.62
N ILE A 7 -25.81 17.17 30.87
CA ILE A 7 -24.44 17.50 31.25
C ILE A 7 -23.61 16.22 31.17
N TYR A 8 -22.69 16.14 30.21
CA TYR A 8 -21.68 15.07 30.18
C TYR A 8 -20.50 15.48 31.07
N ALA A 9 -20.35 14.81 32.21
CA ALA A 9 -19.14 14.85 33.00
C ALA A 9 -18.11 13.89 32.37
N VAL A 10 -17.04 14.44 31.81
CA VAL A 10 -15.89 13.66 31.34
C VAL A 10 -15.03 13.35 32.56
N ALA A 11 -15.03 12.08 32.99
CA ALA A 11 -14.06 11.56 33.94
C ALA A 11 -12.72 11.38 33.21
N ILE A 12 -11.75 12.24 33.53
CA ILE A 12 -10.39 12.13 33.02
C ILE A 12 -9.66 11.05 33.83
N SER A 13 -9.51 9.87 33.22
CA SER A 13 -8.58 8.83 33.68
C SER A 13 -7.15 9.30 33.44
N THR A 14 -6.36 9.39 34.50
CA THR A 14 -4.93 9.73 34.45
C THR A 14 -4.10 8.45 34.29
N SER A 15 -3.52 8.24 33.12
CA SER A 15 -2.35 7.36 32.93
C SER A 15 -1.28 8.15 32.18
N PRO A 16 -0.05 8.29 32.72
CA PRO A 16 0.98 9.11 32.11
C PRO A 16 1.87 8.26 31.20
N ALA A 17 1.74 8.42 29.88
CA ALA A 17 2.79 8.08 28.94
C ALA A 17 2.58 8.89 27.64
N THR A 18 2.71 10.21 27.72
CA THR A 18 2.81 11.06 26.53
C THR A 18 4.22 11.64 26.50
N ALA A 19 5.02 11.16 25.55
CA ALA A 19 6.26 11.83 25.12
C ALA A 19 5.94 13.07 24.27
N PHE A 20 5.03 13.93 24.75
CA PHE A 20 4.70 15.21 24.14
C PHE A 20 5.05 16.31 25.13
N SER A 21 6.16 17.02 24.87
CA SER A 21 6.53 18.20 25.63
C SER A 21 5.74 19.41 25.11
N PRO A 22 4.90 20.07 25.94
CA PRO A 22 4.14 21.27 25.54
C PRO A 22 5.03 22.50 25.30
N LYS A 23 6.34 22.44 25.62
CA LYS A 23 7.27 23.56 25.43
C LYS A 23 7.51 23.91 23.95
N SER A 24 7.16 23.04 23.02
CA SER A 24 7.23 23.32 21.57
C SER A 24 6.11 24.25 21.08
N LEU A 25 5.03 24.44 21.83
CA LEU A 25 3.82 25.11 21.35
C LEU A 25 3.65 26.57 21.83
N LEU A 26 4.54 27.07 22.69
CA LEU A 26 4.47 28.44 23.24
C LEU A 26 5.82 29.16 23.17
N GLY A 27 6.61 28.90 22.12
CA GLY A 27 7.72 29.77 21.75
C GLY A 27 7.18 31.09 21.21
N LYS A 28 7.65 32.22 21.76
CA LYS A 28 7.32 33.58 21.30
C LYS A 28 7.39 33.66 19.77
N SER A 29 6.31 34.19 19.19
CA SER A 29 6.21 34.53 17.77
C SER A 29 7.14 35.71 17.46
N ASP A 30 8.41 35.43 17.14
CA ASP A 30 9.20 36.37 16.36
C ASP A 30 8.89 36.12 14.89
N SER A 31 8.01 36.97 14.35
CA SER A 31 7.70 37.04 12.93
C SER A 31 8.91 37.56 12.17
N THR A 32 9.85 36.68 11.86
CA THR A 32 10.75 36.83 10.72
C THR A 32 10.37 35.75 9.74
N ALA A 33 10.03 36.15 8.52
CA ALA A 33 9.78 35.22 7.43
C ALA A 33 10.98 34.27 7.37
N SER A 34 10.75 32.96 7.50
CA SER A 34 11.81 31.96 7.46
C SER A 34 12.59 32.15 6.16
N GLU A 35 13.85 32.57 6.26
CA GLU A 35 14.77 32.49 5.14
C GLU A 35 14.67 31.07 4.57
N ALA A 36 14.46 30.97 3.26
CA ALA A 36 14.47 29.67 2.61
C ALA A 36 15.80 29.00 2.93
N ASP A 37 15.74 27.76 3.41
CA ASP A 37 16.94 26.98 3.68
C ASP A 37 17.66 26.70 2.35
N PHE A 38 18.77 27.41 2.14
CA PHE A 38 19.65 27.25 0.97
C PHE A 38 20.74 26.18 1.20
N SER A 39 20.62 25.35 2.26
CA SER A 39 21.52 24.23 2.49
C SER A 39 21.62 23.36 1.24
N ASN A 40 22.84 23.17 0.75
CA ASN A 40 23.18 22.18 -0.26
C ASN A 40 23.60 20.83 0.38
N GLY A 41 23.34 20.66 1.67
CA GLY A 41 23.70 19.49 2.45
C GLY A 41 25.13 19.48 3.00
N THR A 42 26.00 20.46 2.67
CA THR A 42 27.39 20.47 3.15
C THR A 42 27.54 20.91 4.61
N ASP A 43 26.58 21.67 5.12
CA ASP A 43 26.44 22.09 6.52
C ASP A 43 25.80 20.99 7.39
N ILE A 44 25.20 19.97 6.77
CA ILE A 44 24.63 18.83 7.49
C ILE A 44 25.77 17.92 7.95
N LYS A 45 26.07 17.96 9.25
CA LYS A 45 26.98 17.01 9.87
C LYS A 45 26.36 15.61 9.81
N ALA A 46 26.80 14.80 8.84
CA ALA A 46 26.34 13.43 8.66
C ALA A 46 26.49 12.65 9.99
N ARG A 47 25.36 12.25 10.57
CA ARG A 47 25.35 11.35 11.72
C ARG A 47 25.52 9.94 11.19
N GLN A 48 26.52 9.22 11.71
CA GLN A 48 26.65 7.80 11.42
C GLN A 48 25.33 7.10 11.79
N PRO A 49 24.74 6.32 10.87
CA PRO A 49 23.52 5.59 11.18
C PRO A 49 23.79 4.62 12.33
N LEU A 50 22.78 4.38 13.15
CA LEU A 50 22.82 3.27 14.10
C LEU A 50 22.99 1.99 13.29
N LEU A 51 23.92 1.11 13.68
CA LEU A 51 24.24 -0.09 12.90
C LEU A 51 23.74 -1.38 13.55
N LYS A 52 23.37 -1.34 14.84
CA LYS A 52 22.86 -2.54 15.54
C LYS A 52 21.37 -2.66 15.27
N ALA A 53 20.93 -3.85 14.89
CA ALA A 53 19.50 -4.12 14.67
C ALA A 53 18.64 -3.76 15.91
N THR A 54 19.17 -3.96 17.11
CA THR A 54 18.50 -3.60 18.39
C THR A 54 18.25 -2.10 18.55
N ASP A 55 18.93 -1.25 17.79
CA ASP A 55 18.73 0.19 17.85
C ASP A 55 17.56 0.64 16.93
N TRP A 56 17.08 -0.25 16.05
CA TRP A 56 16.00 0.02 15.08
C TRP A 56 14.77 -0.84 15.27
N PHE A 57 14.95 -2.10 15.70
CA PHE A 57 13.87 -3.05 15.85
C PHE A 57 13.23 -2.94 17.21
N LEU A 58 11.90 -2.85 17.20
CA LEU A 58 11.10 -2.97 18.41
C LEU A 58 11.19 -4.40 18.95
N THR A 59 11.20 -4.52 20.26
CA THR A 59 11.01 -5.79 20.97
C THR A 59 9.55 -6.25 20.88
N GLU A 60 9.31 -7.54 21.16
CA GLU A 60 7.95 -8.08 21.24
C GLU A 60 7.09 -7.35 22.28
N GLN A 61 7.69 -6.96 23.41
CA GLN A 61 7.01 -6.21 24.45
C GLN A 61 6.63 -4.81 23.96
N GLU A 62 7.54 -4.08 23.32
CA GLU A 62 7.23 -2.74 22.76
C GLU A 62 6.13 -2.80 21.70
N ILE A 63 6.12 -3.84 20.85
CA ILE A 63 5.04 -4.07 19.89
C ILE A 63 3.71 -4.30 20.62
N THR A 64 3.70 -5.12 21.67
CA THR A 64 2.50 -5.43 22.46
C THR A 64 1.98 -4.19 23.19
N ASP A 65 2.86 -3.41 23.80
CA ASP A 65 2.51 -2.17 24.51
C ASP A 65 1.93 -1.13 23.53
N SER A 66 2.49 -1.01 22.32
CA SER A 66 1.96 -0.13 21.26
C SER A 66 0.55 -0.53 20.79
N ARG A 67 0.14 -1.77 21.07
CA ARG A 67 -1.19 -2.33 20.75
C ARG A 67 -2.11 -2.40 21.96
N GLY A 68 -1.83 -1.62 23.01
CA GLY A 68 -2.66 -1.59 24.23
C GLY A 68 -2.63 -2.90 25.01
N GLY A 69 -1.52 -3.63 24.96
CA GLY A 69 -1.32 -4.90 25.67
C GLY A 69 -1.80 -6.13 24.90
N ILE A 70 -2.29 -5.98 23.66
CA ILE A 70 -2.72 -7.11 22.83
C ILE A 70 -1.53 -7.68 22.05
N PRO A 71 -1.09 -8.92 22.31
CA PRO A 71 0.05 -9.52 21.61
C PRO A 71 -0.19 -9.65 20.11
N ARG A 72 0.90 -9.58 19.34
CA ARG A 72 0.92 -9.81 17.89
C ARG A 72 1.51 -11.19 17.61
N THR A 73 0.65 -12.21 17.52
CA THR A 73 1.07 -13.62 17.44
C THR A 73 1.20 -14.15 16.01
N ASP A 74 0.69 -13.42 15.02
CA ASP A 74 0.58 -13.81 13.62
C ASP A 74 1.70 -13.25 12.73
N LEU A 75 2.61 -12.45 13.30
CA LEU A 75 3.67 -11.75 12.58
C LEU A 75 4.96 -11.80 13.39
N ALA A 76 6.07 -12.12 12.75
CA ALA A 76 7.37 -12.11 13.42
C ALA A 76 7.75 -10.69 13.88
N VAL A 77 8.53 -10.56 14.95
CA VAL A 77 9.08 -9.27 15.40
C VAL A 77 10.01 -8.69 14.34
N TYR A 78 10.87 -9.56 13.79
CA TYR A 78 11.70 -9.32 12.63
C TYR A 78 11.96 -10.64 11.92
N THR A 79 12.43 -10.58 10.67
CA THR A 79 12.81 -11.76 9.90
C THR A 79 14.20 -11.60 9.31
N THR A 80 14.85 -12.73 9.02
CA THR A 80 16.14 -12.80 8.32
C THR A 80 15.97 -13.58 7.01
N GLY A 81 16.97 -13.49 6.11
CA GLY A 81 16.91 -14.18 4.81
C GLY A 81 15.99 -13.53 3.78
N ASN A 82 15.67 -12.24 3.93
CA ASN A 82 14.90 -11.49 2.95
C ASN A 82 15.81 -10.94 1.84
N ALA A 83 15.40 -11.09 0.60
CA ALA A 83 15.94 -10.34 -0.53
C ALA A 83 15.06 -9.10 -0.76
N VAL A 84 15.63 -7.91 -0.65
CA VAL A 84 14.91 -6.64 -0.80
C VAL A 84 15.48 -5.84 -1.98
N THR A 85 14.62 -5.45 -2.90
CA THR A 85 14.94 -4.55 -4.02
C THR A 85 14.21 -3.23 -3.80
N SER A 86 14.94 -2.11 -3.80
CA SER A 86 14.35 -0.77 -3.74
C SER A 86 14.12 -0.21 -5.14
N PHE A 87 12.97 0.42 -5.35
CA PHE A 87 12.63 1.17 -6.54
C PHE A 87 12.62 2.66 -6.20
N THR A 88 13.52 3.41 -6.82
CA THR A 88 13.58 4.88 -6.72
C THR A 88 12.95 5.56 -7.92
N ALA A 89 12.68 4.81 -9.00
CA ALA A 89 11.86 5.24 -10.11
C ALA A 89 10.55 4.46 -10.09
N THR A 90 9.42 5.15 -10.27
CA THR A 90 8.11 4.48 -10.17
C THR A 90 7.91 3.49 -11.32
N LYS A 91 8.44 3.76 -12.52
CA LYS A 91 8.48 2.81 -13.65
C LYS A 91 9.05 1.45 -13.26
N GLU A 92 10.14 1.40 -12.51
CA GLU A 92 10.80 0.13 -12.14
C GLU A 92 9.91 -0.74 -11.25
N PHE A 93 9.16 -0.10 -10.33
CA PHE A 93 8.13 -0.78 -9.56
C PHE A 93 7.05 -1.38 -10.48
N TYR A 94 6.53 -0.59 -11.42
CA TYR A 94 5.49 -1.04 -12.35
C TYR A 94 5.97 -2.18 -13.27
N ASP A 95 7.20 -2.09 -13.77
CA ASP A 95 7.82 -3.14 -14.58
C ASP A 95 7.94 -4.44 -13.78
N SER A 96 8.46 -4.35 -12.55
CA SER A 96 8.62 -5.50 -11.66
C SER A 96 7.29 -6.14 -11.28
N VAL A 97 6.26 -5.33 -11.00
CA VAL A 97 4.89 -5.81 -10.74
C VAL A 97 4.34 -6.57 -11.95
N TYR A 98 4.49 -6.03 -13.15
CA TYR A 98 4.05 -6.72 -14.38
C TYR A 98 4.78 -8.04 -14.57
N ASP A 99 6.11 -8.07 -14.36
CA ASP A 99 6.92 -9.26 -14.56
C ASP A 99 6.52 -10.37 -13.58
N ASP A 100 6.41 -10.08 -12.28
CA ASP A 100 5.97 -11.09 -11.30
C ASP A 100 4.53 -11.56 -11.58
N LEU A 101 3.58 -10.64 -11.82
CA LEU A 101 2.20 -11.01 -12.12
C LEU A 101 2.09 -11.86 -13.39
N SER A 102 2.96 -11.66 -14.37
CA SER A 102 2.97 -12.44 -15.61
C SER A 102 3.45 -13.87 -15.42
N THR A 103 4.14 -14.16 -14.31
CA THR A 103 4.66 -15.49 -13.99
C THR A 103 3.77 -16.33 -13.06
N THR A 104 2.66 -15.76 -12.59
CA THR A 104 1.71 -16.49 -11.72
C THR A 104 1.17 -17.74 -12.41
N LYS A 105 0.90 -18.76 -11.61
CA LYS A 105 0.47 -20.08 -12.03
C LYS A 105 -0.88 -20.44 -11.44
N GLU A 106 -1.36 -21.62 -11.77
CA GLU A 106 -2.57 -22.19 -11.19
C GLU A 106 -2.45 -22.27 -9.66
N GLY A 107 -3.49 -21.80 -8.97
CA GLY A 107 -3.58 -21.80 -7.51
C GLY A 107 -2.94 -20.59 -6.83
N ASP A 108 -2.02 -19.88 -7.49
CA ASP A 108 -1.34 -18.71 -6.93
C ASP A 108 -2.34 -17.63 -6.50
N ARG A 109 -1.97 -16.85 -5.48
CA ARG A 109 -2.80 -15.79 -4.92
C ARG A 109 -2.12 -14.43 -5.03
N VAL A 110 -2.83 -13.46 -5.57
CA VAL A 110 -2.45 -12.05 -5.60
C VAL A 110 -3.33 -11.30 -4.61
N LEU A 111 -2.73 -10.70 -3.58
CA LEU A 111 -3.42 -9.96 -2.54
C LEU A 111 -3.01 -8.49 -2.62
N LEU A 112 -3.95 -7.56 -2.85
CA LEU A 112 -3.66 -6.15 -3.06
C LEU A 112 -4.42 -5.27 -2.06
N SER A 113 -3.68 -4.59 -1.19
CA SER A 113 -4.18 -3.43 -0.44
C SER A 113 -3.89 -2.18 -1.23
N ALA A 114 -4.92 -1.38 -1.48
CA ALA A 114 -4.80 -0.17 -2.27
C ALA A 114 -5.53 1.00 -1.63
N TYR A 115 -4.90 2.17 -1.68
CA TYR A 115 -5.57 3.44 -1.38
C TYR A 115 -6.38 3.92 -2.59
N ALA A 116 -5.95 3.52 -3.79
CA ALA A 116 -6.63 3.75 -5.05
C ALA A 116 -6.23 2.70 -6.09
N THR A 117 -7.13 2.33 -7.01
CA THR A 117 -6.83 1.41 -8.12
C THR A 117 -7.47 1.96 -9.39
N ALA A 118 -6.76 1.92 -10.50
CA ALA A 118 -7.27 2.31 -11.82
C ALA A 118 -6.84 1.29 -12.89
N PRO A 119 -7.59 1.14 -14.00
CA PRO A 119 -7.21 0.28 -15.11
C PRO A 119 -6.12 0.94 -15.97
N VAL A 120 -4.97 1.24 -15.37
CA VAL A 120 -3.82 1.86 -16.03
C VAL A 120 -2.91 0.79 -16.66
N PRO A 121 -2.20 1.08 -17.75
CA PRO A 121 -1.10 0.24 -18.22
C PRO A 121 0.03 0.19 -17.19
N LEU A 122 0.58 -1.01 -16.96
CA LEU A 122 1.79 -1.18 -16.17
C LEU A 122 3.06 -0.81 -16.96
N LYS A 123 3.04 -0.91 -18.30
CA LYS A 123 4.17 -0.52 -19.17
C LYS A 123 3.73 0.46 -20.28
N PRO A 124 3.29 1.68 -19.94
CA PRO A 124 2.77 2.66 -20.91
C PRO A 124 3.79 3.12 -21.96
N ASP A 125 5.08 2.99 -21.69
CA ASP A 125 6.16 3.32 -22.64
C ASP A 125 6.20 2.37 -23.85
N ILE A 126 5.68 1.15 -23.72
CA ILE A 126 5.62 0.16 -24.81
C ILE A 126 4.20 -0.27 -25.18
N ASP A 127 3.24 -0.07 -24.28
CA ASP A 127 1.82 -0.42 -24.47
C ASP A 127 0.93 0.69 -23.89
N PRO A 128 0.91 1.89 -24.50
CA PRO A 128 0.21 3.05 -23.96
C PRO A 128 -1.31 2.84 -23.83
N THR A 129 -1.89 1.98 -24.66
CA THR A 129 -3.33 1.68 -24.58
C THR A 129 -3.67 0.71 -23.44
N GLY A 130 -2.68 0.04 -22.85
CA GLY A 130 -2.89 -1.00 -21.84
C GLY A 130 -3.51 -2.29 -22.40
N ALA A 131 -3.52 -2.49 -23.72
CA ALA A 131 -4.16 -3.66 -24.34
C ALA A 131 -3.57 -5.00 -23.87
N LYS A 132 -2.30 -5.00 -23.44
CA LYS A 132 -1.60 -6.17 -22.87
C LYS A 132 -1.18 -5.96 -21.42
N THR A 133 -0.90 -4.73 -21.04
CA THR A 133 -0.26 -4.37 -19.76
C THR A 133 -1.20 -3.64 -18.82
N GLY A 134 -2.46 -3.38 -19.22
CA GLY A 134 -3.49 -2.81 -18.35
C GLY A 134 -3.71 -3.66 -17.09
N VAL A 135 -3.88 -3.02 -15.93
CA VAL A 135 -4.11 -3.72 -14.65
C VAL A 135 -5.23 -4.76 -14.73
N ASP A 136 -6.36 -4.39 -15.33
CA ASP A 136 -7.52 -5.27 -15.56
C ASP A 136 -7.16 -6.43 -16.50
N LYS A 137 -6.41 -6.17 -17.57
CA LYS A 137 -5.93 -7.20 -18.49
C LYS A 137 -4.96 -8.18 -17.82
N VAL A 138 -4.02 -7.67 -17.05
CA VAL A 138 -3.00 -8.47 -16.35
C VAL A 138 -3.68 -9.34 -15.29
N PHE A 139 -4.60 -8.79 -14.50
CA PHE A 139 -5.39 -9.60 -13.56
C PHE A 139 -6.30 -10.60 -14.27
N SER A 140 -6.88 -10.26 -15.42
CA SER A 140 -7.61 -11.22 -16.25
C SER A 140 -6.72 -12.39 -16.65
N ASP A 141 -5.46 -12.14 -16.99
CA ASP A 141 -4.53 -13.19 -17.37
C ASP A 141 -4.05 -14.03 -16.16
N VAL A 142 -3.89 -13.42 -14.98
CA VAL A 142 -3.67 -14.17 -13.73
C VAL A 142 -4.82 -15.16 -13.52
N VAL A 143 -6.06 -14.70 -13.65
CA VAL A 143 -7.26 -15.55 -13.50
C VAL A 143 -7.32 -16.62 -14.58
N LYS A 144 -7.03 -16.30 -15.84
CA LYS A 144 -6.98 -17.30 -16.93
C LYS A 144 -5.98 -18.41 -16.65
N ARG A 145 -4.85 -18.12 -15.99
CA ARG A 145 -3.86 -19.11 -15.55
C ARG A 145 -4.29 -19.90 -14.30
N GLY A 146 -5.44 -19.60 -13.71
CA GLY A 146 -5.97 -20.27 -12.53
C GLY A 146 -5.51 -19.64 -11.21
N GLY A 147 -4.94 -18.44 -11.23
CA GLY A 147 -4.59 -17.69 -10.03
C GLY A 147 -5.76 -16.83 -9.53
N ASN A 148 -5.81 -16.55 -8.23
CA ASN A 148 -6.81 -15.68 -7.61
C ASN A 148 -6.26 -14.27 -7.40
N VAL A 149 -7.13 -13.26 -7.54
CA VAL A 149 -6.80 -11.87 -7.24
C VAL A 149 -7.80 -11.32 -6.22
N ASN A 150 -7.32 -10.84 -5.09
CA ASN A 150 -8.12 -10.31 -3.99
C ASN A 150 -7.65 -8.89 -3.68
N ILE A 151 -8.55 -7.91 -3.80
CA ILE A 151 -8.20 -6.50 -3.70
C ILE A 151 -9.07 -5.82 -2.64
N LEU A 152 -8.43 -5.25 -1.63
CA LEU A 152 -9.04 -4.31 -0.68
C LEU A 152 -8.65 -2.90 -1.09
N ASN A 153 -9.56 -2.20 -1.75
CA ASN A 153 -9.34 -0.84 -2.19
C ASN A 153 -10.10 0.13 -1.27
N TRP A 154 -9.49 1.20 -0.77
CA TRP A 154 -10.27 2.19 -0.02
C TRP A 154 -11.34 2.83 -0.93
N GLN A 155 -12.58 2.97 -0.46
CA GLN A 155 -13.66 3.56 -1.28
C GLN A 155 -13.30 4.95 -1.81
N ASN A 156 -12.47 5.68 -1.05
CA ASN A 156 -11.82 6.94 -1.40
C ASN A 156 -12.61 7.86 -2.36
N LEU A 157 -13.42 8.73 -1.78
CA LEU A 157 -14.27 9.65 -2.55
C LEU A 157 -13.48 10.57 -3.50
N LYS A 158 -12.20 10.86 -3.21
CA LYS A 158 -11.33 11.69 -4.05
C LYS A 158 -11.00 11.03 -5.39
N TYR A 159 -10.98 9.70 -5.43
CA TYR A 159 -10.58 8.90 -6.59
C TYR A 159 -11.70 7.97 -7.07
N ARG A 160 -12.94 8.25 -6.63
CA ARG A 160 -14.13 7.43 -6.88
C ARG A 160 -14.31 7.07 -8.35
N SER A 161 -14.07 8.01 -9.27
CA SER A 161 -14.32 7.81 -10.70
C SER A 161 -13.52 6.65 -11.29
N PHE A 162 -12.22 6.54 -10.98
CA PHE A 162 -11.39 5.47 -11.50
C PHE A 162 -11.37 4.23 -10.58
N ASN A 163 -11.60 4.39 -9.28
CA ASN A 163 -11.83 3.27 -8.37
C ASN A 163 -13.06 2.44 -8.78
N LEU A 164 -14.17 3.09 -9.15
CA LEU A 164 -15.37 2.40 -9.65
C LEU A 164 -15.09 1.69 -10.97
N LYS A 165 -14.39 2.34 -11.91
CA LYS A 165 -14.00 1.70 -13.17
C LYS A 165 -13.14 0.47 -12.95
N ALA A 166 -12.16 0.54 -12.05
CA ALA A 166 -11.31 -0.60 -11.69
C ALA A 166 -12.14 -1.73 -11.07
N ARG A 167 -13.00 -1.42 -10.09
CA ARG A 167 -13.90 -2.41 -9.47
C ARG A 167 -14.74 -3.12 -10.51
N ASP A 168 -15.42 -2.36 -11.36
CA ASP A 168 -16.37 -2.90 -12.33
C ASP A 168 -15.64 -3.76 -13.38
N ALA A 169 -14.48 -3.30 -13.87
CA ALA A 169 -13.66 -4.06 -14.81
C ALA A 169 -13.12 -5.37 -14.18
N ILE A 170 -12.61 -5.30 -12.95
CA ILE A 170 -12.00 -6.44 -12.26
C ILE A 170 -13.05 -7.48 -11.87
N ASN A 171 -14.19 -7.04 -11.32
CA ASN A 171 -15.28 -7.95 -10.93
C ASN A 171 -16.05 -8.52 -12.13
N ALA A 172 -15.90 -7.94 -13.33
CA ALA A 172 -16.42 -8.50 -14.58
C ALA A 172 -15.51 -9.56 -15.20
N ILE A 173 -14.29 -9.77 -14.68
CA ILE A 173 -13.39 -10.83 -15.17
C ILE A 173 -14.07 -12.19 -14.93
N PRO A 174 -14.25 -13.02 -15.98
CA PRO A 174 -14.86 -14.33 -15.82
C PRO A 174 -13.96 -15.25 -14.99
N ALA A 175 -14.58 -16.14 -14.22
CA ALA A 175 -13.84 -17.15 -13.46
C ALA A 175 -12.98 -18.02 -14.39
N SER A 176 -11.85 -18.48 -13.87
CA SER A 176 -10.95 -19.37 -14.59
C SER A 176 -11.66 -20.66 -15.03
N PRO A 177 -11.52 -21.09 -16.29
CA PRO A 177 -12.03 -22.39 -16.72
C PRO A 177 -11.23 -23.57 -16.14
N ILE A 178 -10.04 -23.31 -15.59
CA ILE A 178 -9.14 -24.35 -15.06
C ILE A 178 -9.65 -24.85 -13.71
N ASN A 179 -9.86 -23.92 -12.77
CA ASN A 179 -10.14 -24.24 -11.36
C ASN A 179 -11.18 -23.31 -10.71
N GLY A 180 -11.84 -22.44 -11.48
CA GLY A 180 -12.82 -21.49 -10.97
C GLY A 180 -12.24 -20.30 -10.20
N ALA A 181 -10.91 -20.07 -10.24
CA ALA A 181 -10.27 -18.91 -9.65
C ALA A 181 -10.89 -17.59 -10.15
N LYS A 182 -10.85 -16.53 -9.33
CA LYS A 182 -11.51 -15.25 -9.61
C LYS A 182 -10.65 -14.06 -9.23
N ALA A 183 -10.98 -12.92 -9.82
CA ALA A 183 -10.57 -11.61 -9.33
C ALA A 183 -11.73 -10.95 -8.60
N VAL A 184 -11.48 -10.40 -7.41
CA VAL A 184 -12.48 -9.72 -6.59
C VAL A 184 -11.87 -8.45 -6.01
N LEU A 185 -12.48 -7.31 -6.34
CA LEU A 185 -12.21 -6.01 -5.73
C LEU A 185 -13.37 -5.59 -4.85
N LEU A 186 -13.08 -5.36 -3.57
CA LEU A 186 -14.00 -4.83 -2.58
C LEU A 186 -13.55 -3.45 -2.13
N PHE A 187 -14.53 -2.58 -1.85
CA PHE A 187 -14.23 -1.30 -1.20
C PHE A 187 -14.17 -1.46 0.30
N ASP A 188 -13.03 -1.16 0.91
CA ASP A 188 -12.81 -1.33 2.33
C ASP A 188 -12.82 0.00 3.08
N ASP A 189 -13.94 0.30 3.73
CA ASP A 189 -14.20 1.49 4.53
C ASP A 189 -14.22 1.20 6.04
N ARG A 190 -13.72 0.03 6.46
CA ARG A 190 -13.66 -0.36 7.87
C ARG A 190 -12.59 0.46 8.58
N LEU A 191 -13.00 1.62 9.05
CA LEU A 191 -12.18 2.68 9.59
C LEU A 191 -12.66 3.06 10.99
N PRO A 192 -11.74 3.36 11.92
CA PRO A 192 -12.12 3.69 13.29
C PRO A 192 -12.81 5.06 13.40
N THR A 193 -12.56 6.00 12.48
CA THR A 193 -13.15 7.34 12.47
C THR A 193 -13.35 7.88 11.06
N ILE A 194 -14.18 8.91 10.91
CA ILE A 194 -14.50 9.56 9.62
C ILE A 194 -13.30 10.26 8.94
N VAL A 195 -12.24 10.58 9.69
CA VAL A 195 -11.02 11.21 9.16
C VAL A 195 -9.90 10.19 8.89
N SER A 196 -10.15 8.91 9.19
CA SER A 196 -9.20 7.84 8.91
C SER A 196 -9.19 7.48 7.43
N SER A 197 -8.14 6.78 7.00
CA SER A 197 -8.08 6.21 5.65
C SER A 197 -7.44 4.83 5.68
N TYR A 198 -7.83 3.98 4.72
CA TYR A 198 -7.10 2.75 4.45
C TYR A 198 -5.98 3.07 3.45
N HIS A 199 -4.79 3.37 3.97
CA HIS A 199 -3.68 3.96 3.19
C HIS A 199 -2.56 2.96 2.85
N GLN A 200 -2.75 1.68 3.18
CA GLN A 200 -1.80 0.63 2.85
C GLN A 200 -1.74 0.43 1.33
N LYS A 201 -0.52 0.24 0.83
CA LYS A 201 -0.22 0.02 -0.58
C LYS A 201 0.73 -1.15 -0.65
N THR A 202 0.13 -2.34 -0.70
CA THR A 202 0.87 -3.59 -0.66
C THR A 202 0.32 -4.57 -1.65
N MET A 203 1.18 -5.23 -2.41
CA MET A 203 0.80 -6.34 -3.27
C MET A 203 1.60 -7.58 -2.88
N ILE A 204 0.93 -8.68 -2.61
CA ILE A 204 1.55 -9.95 -2.24
C ILE A 204 1.22 -10.98 -3.29
N ILE A 205 2.22 -11.74 -3.73
CA ILE A 205 2.07 -12.91 -4.59
C ILE A 205 2.53 -14.12 -3.79
N VAL A 206 1.61 -15.06 -3.59
CA VAL A 206 1.82 -16.29 -2.81
C VAL A 206 1.61 -17.47 -3.73
N ALA A 207 2.63 -18.34 -3.83
CA ALA A 207 2.50 -19.59 -4.56
C ALA A 207 1.53 -20.54 -3.84
N ASP A 208 0.74 -21.31 -4.60
CA ASP A 208 -0.18 -22.30 -4.02
C ASP A 208 0.56 -23.36 -3.18
N ASN A 209 1.72 -23.80 -3.68
CA ASN A 209 2.53 -24.83 -3.05
C ASN A 209 3.97 -24.35 -2.85
N ALA A 210 4.26 -23.86 -1.65
CA ALA A 210 5.58 -23.39 -1.27
C ALA A 210 6.50 -24.55 -0.86
N SER A 211 7.01 -25.28 -1.85
CA SER A 211 7.86 -26.46 -1.62
C SER A 211 9.36 -26.13 -1.66
N LYS A 212 9.75 -25.07 -2.36
CA LYS A 212 11.13 -24.62 -2.55
C LYS A 212 11.36 -23.21 -2.03
N SER A 213 12.62 -22.82 -1.88
CA SER A 213 12.99 -21.44 -1.52
C SER A 213 12.56 -20.41 -2.57
N GLU A 214 12.48 -20.79 -3.85
CA GLU A 214 11.95 -19.91 -4.91
C GLU A 214 10.43 -19.68 -4.80
N ASP A 215 9.72 -20.56 -4.09
CA ASP A 215 8.27 -20.45 -3.88
C ASP A 215 7.94 -19.60 -2.64
N GLN A 216 8.91 -18.94 -2.01
CA GLN A 216 8.63 -17.97 -0.96
C GLN A 216 7.80 -16.81 -1.53
N PRO A 217 6.88 -16.23 -0.74
CA PRO A 217 6.06 -15.15 -1.25
C PRO A 217 6.90 -13.92 -1.59
N VAL A 218 6.36 -13.15 -2.52
CA VAL A 218 6.85 -11.83 -2.88
C VAL A 218 5.85 -10.79 -2.37
N ALA A 219 6.35 -9.71 -1.78
CA ALA A 219 5.55 -8.57 -1.36
C ALA A 219 6.14 -7.27 -1.90
N TYR A 220 5.27 -6.39 -2.37
CA TYR A 220 5.56 -5.00 -2.68
C TYR A 220 5.01 -4.14 -1.55
N VAL A 221 5.80 -3.19 -1.04
CA VAL A 221 5.37 -2.23 0.00
C VAL A 221 5.95 -0.85 -0.31
N GLY A 222 5.15 0.22 -0.22
CA GLY A 222 5.65 1.58 -0.47
C GLY A 222 4.57 2.65 -0.63
N GLY A 223 4.87 3.71 -1.38
CA GLY A 223 3.96 4.85 -1.61
C GLY A 223 3.08 4.74 -2.85
N LEU A 224 3.36 3.77 -3.73
CA LEU A 224 2.72 3.62 -5.04
C LEU A 224 1.47 2.73 -5.02
N ASP A 225 0.39 3.25 -5.59
CA ASP A 225 -0.82 2.52 -5.99
C ASP A 225 -0.73 2.13 -7.47
N LEU A 226 -1.45 1.09 -7.91
CA LEU A 226 -1.69 0.83 -9.33
C LEU A 226 -2.79 1.77 -9.86
N ALA A 227 -2.46 3.06 -9.99
CA ALA A 227 -3.44 4.11 -10.28
C ALA A 227 -2.91 5.19 -11.23
N ASN A 228 -3.80 6.08 -11.68
CA ASN A 228 -3.46 7.29 -12.42
C ASN A 228 -2.38 8.14 -11.71
N ASP A 229 -1.64 8.93 -12.48
CA ASP A 229 -0.49 9.75 -12.11
C ASP A 229 0.79 8.99 -11.69
N ARG A 230 0.73 7.74 -11.24
CA ARG A 230 1.86 7.14 -10.49
C ARG A 230 3.05 6.71 -11.35
N TRP A 231 2.82 6.25 -12.58
CA TRP A 231 3.90 5.80 -13.46
C TRP A 231 4.73 6.97 -14.01
N ASP A 232 6.04 6.97 -13.78
CA ASP A 232 7.00 7.96 -14.26
C ASP A 232 8.43 7.39 -14.23
N THR A 233 9.37 8.09 -14.85
CA THR A 233 10.80 7.76 -14.83
C THR A 233 11.58 8.72 -13.94
N ILE A 234 12.84 8.40 -13.66
CA ILE A 234 13.78 9.28 -12.95
C ILE A 234 13.95 10.68 -13.58
N TYR A 235 13.63 10.84 -14.86
CA TYR A 235 13.81 12.10 -15.58
C TYR A 235 12.60 13.04 -15.49
N HIS A 236 11.43 12.55 -15.03
CA HIS A 236 10.20 13.33 -14.89
C HIS A 236 9.77 14.14 -16.13
N ASN A 237 10.11 13.65 -17.32
CA ASN A 237 9.89 14.32 -18.60
C ASN A 237 8.96 13.52 -19.54
N ASN A 238 8.09 12.68 -18.99
CA ASN A 238 7.25 11.74 -19.74
C ASN A 238 5.80 12.18 -19.92
N SER A 239 5.50 13.48 -19.80
CA SER A 239 4.13 14.01 -19.90
C SER A 239 3.41 13.55 -21.17
N ALA A 240 4.10 13.51 -22.32
CA ALA A 240 3.51 13.03 -23.57
C ALA A 240 3.09 11.55 -23.52
N ILE A 241 3.91 10.67 -22.93
CA ILE A 241 3.57 9.25 -22.76
C ILE A 241 2.43 9.10 -21.75
N ARG A 242 2.47 9.86 -20.66
CA ARG A 242 1.44 9.84 -19.61
C ARG A 242 0.07 10.26 -20.14
N ASP A 243 0.05 11.31 -20.96
CA ASP A 243 -1.17 11.82 -21.61
C ASP A 243 -1.68 10.82 -22.67
N ALA A 244 -0.79 10.32 -23.54
CA ALA A 244 -1.14 9.33 -24.57
C ALA A 244 -1.68 8.02 -23.97
N SER A 245 -1.21 7.67 -22.77
CA SER A 245 -1.63 6.46 -22.06
C SER A 245 -2.86 6.67 -21.16
N GLY A 246 -3.41 7.90 -21.12
CA GLY A 246 -4.56 8.24 -20.29
C GLY A 246 -4.32 8.12 -18.78
N ILE A 247 -3.06 8.10 -18.34
CA ILE A 247 -2.73 7.95 -16.92
C ILE A 247 -2.65 9.30 -16.19
N THR A 248 -2.49 10.42 -16.90
CA THR A 248 -2.53 11.76 -16.30
C THR A 248 -3.89 12.04 -15.66
N PHE A 249 -3.89 12.50 -14.41
CA PHE A 249 -5.07 12.95 -13.68
C PHE A 249 -4.88 14.36 -13.11
N LYS A 250 -3.89 14.58 -12.25
CA LYS A 250 -3.62 15.89 -11.63
C LYS A 250 -2.22 16.40 -11.87
N PHE A 251 -1.27 15.50 -12.09
CA PHE A 251 0.14 15.85 -12.14
C PHE A 251 0.80 15.24 -13.37
N GLN A 252 1.78 15.95 -13.91
CA GLN A 252 2.51 15.56 -15.12
C GLN A 252 3.82 14.82 -14.84
N GLY A 253 4.08 14.53 -13.57
CA GLY A 253 5.16 13.68 -13.09
C GLY A 253 4.85 13.18 -11.67
N TRP A 254 5.59 12.18 -11.22
CA TRP A 254 5.42 11.60 -9.88
C TRP A 254 6.75 11.10 -9.34
N ILE A 255 7.07 11.49 -8.11
CA ILE A 255 8.25 11.03 -7.37
C ILE A 255 7.74 10.20 -6.21
N ASP A 256 8.19 8.95 -6.13
CA ASP A 256 7.85 8.05 -5.02
C ASP A 256 8.84 6.90 -4.94
N GLY A 257 8.79 6.14 -3.85
CA GLY A 257 9.58 4.94 -3.63
C GLY A 257 8.71 3.72 -3.30
N HIS A 258 9.23 2.54 -3.65
CA HIS A 258 8.61 1.26 -3.30
C HIS A 258 9.69 0.19 -3.12
N ILE A 259 9.39 -0.88 -2.39
CA ILE A 259 10.29 -2.02 -2.26
C ILE A 259 9.61 -3.32 -2.68
N ARG A 260 10.37 -4.23 -3.29
CA ARG A 260 10.01 -5.63 -3.46
C ARG A 260 10.76 -6.47 -2.45
N ILE A 261 10.06 -7.31 -1.74
CA ILE A 261 10.57 -8.22 -0.71
C ILE A 261 10.28 -9.63 -1.19
N HIS A 262 11.31 -10.48 -1.26
CA HIS A 262 11.16 -11.92 -1.46
C HIS A 262 11.74 -12.64 -0.24
N GLY A 263 10.92 -13.44 0.45
CA GLY A 263 11.32 -14.14 1.66
C GLY A 263 10.34 -14.02 2.82
N PRO A 264 10.75 -14.36 4.05
CA PRO A 264 9.84 -14.47 5.20
C PRO A 264 9.07 -13.19 5.55
N ALA A 265 9.64 -12.00 5.36
CA ALA A 265 8.93 -10.74 5.59
C ALA A 265 7.71 -10.56 4.67
N ALA A 266 7.71 -11.14 3.47
CA ALA A 266 6.54 -11.10 2.59
C ALA A 266 5.35 -11.88 3.17
N LYS A 267 5.60 -12.92 3.99
CA LYS A 267 4.54 -13.61 4.76
C LYS A 267 3.92 -12.68 5.80
N ASP A 268 4.75 -11.88 6.48
CA ASP A 268 4.24 -10.90 7.44
C ASP A 268 3.38 -9.83 6.75
N VAL A 269 3.76 -9.38 5.56
CA VAL A 269 2.91 -8.48 4.76
C VAL A 269 1.58 -9.16 4.38
N ALA A 270 1.60 -10.44 4.01
CA ALA A 270 0.39 -11.21 3.73
C ALA A 270 -0.53 -11.34 4.95
N ASN A 271 0.04 -11.63 6.12
CA ASN A 271 -0.66 -11.77 7.39
C ASN A 271 -1.24 -10.43 7.89
N ASN A 272 -0.86 -9.30 7.31
CA ASN A 272 -1.57 -8.04 7.51
C ASN A 272 -2.86 -7.93 6.65
N PHE A 273 -2.85 -8.49 5.43
CA PHE A 273 -4.00 -8.49 4.52
C PHE A 273 -5.05 -9.53 4.90
N ILE A 274 -4.62 -10.77 5.18
CA ILE A 274 -5.48 -11.96 5.30
C ILE A 274 -6.56 -11.79 6.40
N PRO A 275 -6.26 -11.33 7.63
CA PRO A 275 -7.29 -11.14 8.65
C PRO A 275 -8.32 -10.08 8.26
N ARG A 276 -7.89 -9.03 7.54
CA ARG A 276 -8.77 -7.97 7.07
C ARG A 276 -9.68 -8.48 5.95
N TRP A 277 -9.17 -9.31 5.04
CA TRP A 277 -9.99 -9.96 4.00
C TRP A 277 -11.04 -10.90 4.60
N ASN A 278 -10.65 -11.71 5.59
CA ASN A 278 -11.51 -12.71 6.23
C ASN A 278 -12.29 -12.21 7.45
N SER A 279 -12.35 -10.89 7.66
CA SER A 279 -13.05 -10.33 8.83
C SER A 279 -14.57 -10.47 8.70
N ASP A 280 -15.21 -10.95 9.76
CA ASP A 280 -16.69 -11.03 9.86
C ASP A 280 -17.37 -9.66 9.82
N TYR A 281 -16.64 -8.59 10.15
CA TYR A 281 -17.10 -7.23 9.90
C TYR A 281 -16.96 -6.91 8.41
N LEU A 282 -18.11 -6.85 7.73
CA LEU A 282 -18.19 -6.65 6.28
C LEU A 282 -17.76 -5.23 5.89
N PRO A 283 -17.01 -5.09 4.79
CA PRO A 283 -16.69 -3.78 4.22
C PRO A 283 -17.88 -3.22 3.41
N SER A 284 -17.77 -1.97 2.98
CA SER A 284 -18.74 -1.31 2.08
C SER A 284 -19.12 -2.18 0.89
N GLN A 285 -20.44 -2.28 0.65
CA GLN A 285 -21.02 -3.02 -0.47
C GLN A 285 -21.36 -2.12 -1.67
N THR A 286 -21.04 -0.83 -1.61
CA THR A 286 -21.47 0.20 -2.58
C THR A 286 -20.32 0.88 -3.30
#